data_AF-A0A1G9G699-F1
#
_entry.id   AF-A0A1G9G699-F1
#
_cell.length_a   1.000
_cell.length_b   1.000
_cell.length_c   1.000
_cell.angle_alpha   90.00
_cell.angle_beta   90.00
_cell.angle_gamma   90.00
#
_symmetry.space_group_name_H-M   'P 1'
#
loop_
_entity.id
_entity.type
_entity.pdbx_description
1 polymer ?
#
loop_
_entity_poly.entity_id
_entity_poly.type
_entity_poly.pdbx_seq_one_letter_code
_entity_poly.pdbx_strand_id
1 'polypeptide(L)' 'MAQKSKFKDPGLILTVVVFIYSVFVWAWWPTDIHIAGVSLVAWLMFIGIFIWFALAVIYVVWVEKIEGKQKNETRG' A
#
# COMPACT_ATOMS: atom_id res chain seq x y z
N MET A 1 13.59 -27.75 12.85
CA MET A 1 12.44 -26.82 12.88
C MET A 1 12.93 -25.47 12.37
N ALA A 2 12.91 -25.28 11.05
CA ALA A 2 13.37 -24.03 10.46
C ALA A 2 12.28 -22.98 10.72
N GLN A 3 12.65 -21.92 11.43
CA GLN A 3 11.81 -20.74 11.67
C GLN A 3 11.57 -20.04 10.34
N LYS A 4 10.65 -20.60 9.53
CA LYS A 4 10.17 -19.99 8.29
C LYS A 4 9.61 -18.63 8.71
N SER A 5 10.25 -17.56 8.24
CA SER A 5 9.95 -16.18 8.62
C SER A 5 8.51 -15.84 8.23
N LYS A 6 7.56 -16.18 9.11
CA LYS A 6 6.13 -15.88 9.07
C LYS A 6 5.84 -14.37 9.19
N PHE A 7 6.90 -13.57 9.34
CA PHE A 7 6.90 -12.12 9.39
C PHE A 7 7.13 -11.45 8.03
N LYS A 8 7.45 -12.23 6.99
CA LYS A 8 7.48 -11.76 5.59
C LYS A 8 6.29 -12.29 4.81
N ASP A 9 5.19 -12.60 5.49
CA ASP A 9 3.99 -13.01 4.80
C ASP A 9 3.46 -11.83 3.98
N PRO A 10 3.46 -11.97 2.65
CA PRO A 10 3.24 -10.86 1.77
C PRO A 10 1.92 -10.14 2.07
N GLY A 11 0.86 -10.93 2.24
CA GLY A 11 -0.47 -10.42 2.53
C GLY A 11 -0.53 -9.55 3.78
N LEU A 12 0.22 -9.88 4.84
CA LEU A 12 0.15 -9.16 6.12
C LEU A 12 0.65 -7.71 6.00
N ILE A 13 1.73 -7.50 5.24
CA ILE A 13 2.30 -6.15 5.03
C ILE A 13 1.34 -5.31 4.19
N LEU A 14 0.73 -5.90 3.16
CA LEU A 14 -0.31 -5.26 2.36
C LEU A 14 -1.51 -4.87 3.22
N THR A 15 -1.97 -5.77 4.10
CA THR A 15 -3.06 -5.50 5.04
C THR A 15 -2.71 -4.33 5.96
N VAL A 16 -1.49 -4.27 6.49
CA VAL A 16 -1.05 -3.17 7.36
C VAL A 16 -1.02 -1.84 6.61
N VAL A 17 -0.48 -1.82 5.38
CA VAL A 17 -0.44 -0.60 4.55
C VAL A 17 -1.85 -0.11 4.21
N VAL A 18 -2.73 -1.00 3.79
CA VAL A 18 -4.14 -0.68 3.50
C VAL A 18 -4.87 -0.25 4.78
N PHE A 19 -4.58 -0.88 5.92
CA PHE A 19 -5.17 -0.52 7.20
C PHE A 19 -4.76 0.90 7.62
N ILE A 20 -3.48 1.24 7.53
CA ILE A 20 -2.98 2.60 7.80
C ILE A 20 -3.65 3.58 6.85
N TYR A 21 -3.67 3.31 5.54
CA TYR A 21 -4.34 4.17 4.57
C TYR A 21 -5.83 4.37 4.89
N SER A 22 -6.54 3.30 5.24
CA SER A 22 -7.95 3.36 5.61
C SER A 22 -8.18 4.21 6.85
N VAL A 23 -7.35 4.09 7.88
CA VAL A 23 -7.44 4.90 9.11
C VAL A 23 -7.18 6.38 8.79
N PHE A 24 -6.19 6.68 7.95
CA PHE A 24 -5.93 8.05 7.48
C PHE A 24 -7.12 8.64 6.73
N VAL A 25 -7.70 7.88 5.79
CA VAL A 25 -8.88 8.32 5.03
C VAL A 25 -10.07 8.56 5.97
N TRP A 26 -10.30 7.67 6.94
CA TRP A 26 -11.42 7.80 7.88
C TRP A 26 -11.25 8.95 8.88
N ALA A 27 -10.03 9.15 9.41
CA ALA A 27 -9.72 10.27 10.29
C ALA A 27 -9.84 11.62 9.57
N TRP A 28 -9.57 11.64 8.25
CA TRP A 28 -9.68 12.84 7.41
C TRP A 28 -11.11 13.11 6.89
N TRP A 29 -11.91 12.06 6.68
CA TRP A 29 -13.27 12.11 6.13
C TRP A 29 -14.24 13.15 6.74
N PRO A 30 -14.24 13.47 8.05
CA PRO A 30 -15.18 14.45 8.61
C PRO A 30 -14.78 15.91 8.34
N THR A 31 -13.63 16.15 7.71
CA THR A 31 -13.12 17.51 7.50
C THR A 31 -13.62 18.06 6.18
N ASP A 32 -14.82 18.65 6.21
CA ASP A 32 -15.39 19.41 5.09
C ASP A 32 -14.70 20.78 4.99
N ILE A 33 -13.41 20.74 4.60
CA ILE A 33 -12.64 21.96 4.37
C ILE A 33 -12.83 22.37 2.92
N HIS A 34 -13.06 23.65 2.69
CA HIS A 34 -13.06 24.24 1.36
C HIS A 34 -11.82 25.11 1.24
N ILE A 35 -10.82 24.67 0.49
CA ILE A 35 -9.58 25.44 0.26
C ILE A 35 -9.66 26.03 -1.14
N ALA A 36 -9.56 27.37 -1.22
CA ALA A 36 -9.58 28.13 -2.47
C ALA A 36 -10.85 27.96 -3.34
N GLY A 37 -12.02 27.74 -2.71
CA GLY A 37 -13.30 27.56 -3.41
C GLY A 37 -13.49 26.20 -4.07
N VAL A 38 -12.51 25.30 -3.94
CA VAL A 38 -12.58 23.91 -4.41
C VAL A 38 -12.69 23.01 -3.19
N SER A 39 -13.57 22.00 -3.27
CA SER A 39 -13.72 21.02 -2.20
C SER A 39 -12.37 20.32 -1.98
N LEU A 40 -11.94 20.22 -0.72
CA LEU A 40 -10.74 19.46 -0.34
C LEU A 40 -10.84 17.99 -0.77
N VAL A 41 -12.06 17.48 -0.95
CA VAL A 41 -12.34 16.16 -1.54
C VAL A 41 -11.82 16.05 -2.98
N ALA A 42 -11.93 17.11 -3.78
CA ALA A 42 -11.41 17.12 -5.16
C ALA A 42 -9.88 17.07 -5.19
N TRP A 43 -9.23 17.79 -4.29
CA TRP A 43 -7.77 17.69 -4.08
C TRP A 43 -7.37 16.29 -3.60
N LEU A 44 -8.16 15.70 -2.72
CA LEU A 44 -7.94 14.35 -2.21
C LEU A 44 -8.10 13.29 -3.32
N MET A 45 -9.08 13.43 -4.21
CA MET A 45 -9.23 12.54 -5.37
C MET A 45 -8.00 12.62 -6.30
N PHE A 46 -7.48 13.82 -6.54
CA PHE A 46 -6.28 14.00 -7.36
C PHE A 46 -5.05 13.32 -6.72
N ILE A 47 -4.83 13.54 -5.43
CA ILE A 47 -3.76 12.88 -4.66
C ILE A 47 -3.98 11.36 -4.58
N GLY A 48 -5.23 10.92 -4.50
CA GLY A 48 -5.62 9.51 -4.47
C GLY A 48 -5.07 8.73 -5.68
N ILE A 49 -5.02 9.35 -6.87
CA ILE A 49 -4.44 8.72 -8.07
C ILE A 49 -2.95 8.43 -7.86
N PHE A 50 -2.20 9.36 -7.28
CA PHE A 50 -0.78 9.16 -6.97
C PHE A 50 -0.58 8.05 -5.92
N ILE A 51 -1.45 7.98 -4.92
CA ILE A 51 -1.40 6.92 -3.91
C ILE A 51 -1.69 5.55 -4.54
N TRP A 52 -2.72 5.46 -5.39
CA TRP A 52 -3.03 4.25 -6.14
C TRP A 52 -1.89 3.81 -7.04
N PHE A 53 -1.24 4.76 -7.72
CA PHE A 53 -0.08 4.48 -8.55
C PHE A 53 1.11 3.98 -7.71
N ALA A 54 1.40 4.62 -6.59
CA ALA A 54 2.44 4.17 -5.66
C ALA A 54 2.14 2.77 -5.13
N LEU A 55 0.88 2.47 -4.77
CA LEU A 55 0.45 1.16 -4.31
C LEU A 55 0.69 0.09 -5.37
N ALA A 56 0.37 0.38 -6.64
CA ALA A 56 0.60 -0.51 -7.77
C ALA A 56 2.11 -0.75 -8.01
N VAL A 57 2.94 0.30 -7.97
CA VAL A 57 4.40 0.16 -8.12
C VAL A 57 4.98 -0.68 -6.99
N ILE A 58 4.59 -0.41 -5.74
CA ILE A 58 5.01 -1.21 -4.57
C ILE A 58 4.61 -2.67 -4.75
N TYR A 59 3.38 -2.92 -5.22
CA TYR A 59 2.89 -4.27 -5.48
C TYR A 59 3.73 -5.00 -6.54
N VAL A 60 3.98 -4.37 -7.69
CA VAL A 60 4.76 -4.97 -8.79
C VAL A 60 6.19 -5.29 -8.36
N VAL A 61 6.91 -4.30 -7.80
CA VAL A 61 8.30 -4.48 -7.33
C VAL A 61 8.40 -5.62 -6.31
N TRP A 62 7.36 -5.78 -5.50
CA TRP A 62 7.34 -6.78 -4.47
C TRP A 62 7.01 -8.18 -4.98
N VAL A 63 6.07 -8.32 -5.93
CA VAL A 63 5.83 -9.58 -6.64
C VAL A 63 7.13 -10.06 -7.29
N GLU A 64 7.83 -9.19 -8.02
CA GLU A 64 9.12 -9.52 -8.65
C GLU A 64 10.17 -9.98 -7.61
N LYS A 65 10.20 -9.35 -6.43
CA LYS A 65 11.14 -9.70 -5.36
C LYS A 65 10.82 -11.04 -4.68
N ILE A 66 9.54 -11.40 -4.58
CA ILE A 66 9.09 -12.69 -4.03
C ILE A 66 9.40 -13.82 -5.02
N GLU A 67 9.05 -13.62 -6.28
CA GLU A 67 9.33 -14.60 -7.35
C GLU A 67 10.84 -14.78 -7.55
N GLY A 68 11.62 -13.69 -7.52
CA GLY A 68 13.09 -13.74 -7.60
C GLY A 68 13.76 -14.48 -6.43
N LYS A 69 13.12 -14.53 -5.26
CA LYS A 69 13.58 -15.32 -4.11
C LYS A 69 13.28 -16.80 -4.27
N GLN A 70 12.08 -17.18 -4.75
CA GLN A 70 11.75 -18.59 -4.95
C GLN A 70 12.60 -19.23 -6.04
N LYS A 71 12.89 -18.51 -7.13
CA LYS A 71 13.66 -19.04 -8.26
C LYS A 71 15.13 -19.36 -7.93
N ASN A 72 15.72 -18.68 -6.95
CA ASN A 72 17.10 -18.94 -6.52
C ASN A 72 17.23 -20.13 -5.55
N GLU A 73 16.17 -20.48 -4.82
CA GLU A 73 16.22 -21.60 -3.85
C GLU A 73 16.05 -22.97 -4.53
N THR A 74 15.44 -23.02 -5.72
CA THR A 74 15.28 -24.28 -6.49
C THR A 74 16.51 -24.65 -7.34
N ARG A 75 17.57 -23.82 -7.32
CA ARG A 75 18.81 -24.00 -8.11
C ARG A 75 20.09 -24.09 -7.26
N GLY A 76 19.99 -24.01 -5.93
CA GLY A 76 21.11 -24.11 -4.99
C GLY A 76 21.29 -25.50 -4.44
#